data_AF-A0A3A0B815-F1
#
_entry.id   AF-A0A3A0B815-F1
#
_cell.length_a   1.000
_cell.length_b   1.000
_cell.length_c   1.000
_cell.angle_alpha   90.00
_cell.angle_beta   90.00
_cell.angle_gamma   90.00
#
_symmetry.space_group_name_H-M   'P 1'
#
loop_
_entity.id
_entity.type
_entity.pdbx_description
1 polymer ?
#
loop_
_entity_poly.entity_id
_entity_poly.type
_entity_poly.pdbx_seq_one_letter_code
_entity_poly.pdbx_strand_id
1 'polypeptide(L)'
;MEAGVMGSFAQMVLDNELAGSIQRLRKGLSADAEHLAVNIILDVMNGSRNFLGQKHTMKHLRGGEMALTKLAERNSWDAWDEKLNRKQMADYAVEESERILREHVVPPLDLAQEAELDKILAAAEKEMGRG
;
A
#
# COMPACT_ATOMS: atom_id res chain seq x y z
N MET A 1 1.34 -1.82 -18.40
CA MET A 1 2.78 -1.96 -18.63
C MET A 1 3.00 -3.14 -19.56
N GLU A 2 3.72 -2.96 -20.66
CA GLU A 2 3.99 -4.04 -21.63
C GLU A 2 5.47 -4.37 -21.51
N ALA A 3 5.83 -5.38 -20.70
CA ALA A 3 7.21 -5.87 -20.50
C ALA A 3 8.34 -4.83 -20.32
N GLY A 4 8.03 -3.63 -19.79
CA GLY A 4 8.99 -2.52 -19.62
C GLY A 4 9.02 -1.48 -20.75
N VAL A 5 8.23 -1.66 -21.81
CA VAL A 5 8.12 -0.76 -22.98
C VAL A 5 7.13 0.40 -22.74
N MET A 6 6.26 0.28 -21.73
CA MET A 6 5.28 1.33 -21.38
C MET A 6 5.10 1.47 -19.87
N GLY A 7 5.21 2.70 -19.35
CA GLY A 7 4.90 3.05 -17.96
C GLY A 7 3.42 3.34 -17.72
N SER A 8 2.94 3.12 -16.49
CA SER A 8 1.60 3.50 -16.05
C SER A 8 1.64 3.90 -14.57
N PHE A 9 1.27 5.15 -14.27
CA PHE A 9 1.26 5.64 -12.88
C PHE A 9 0.23 4.91 -12.02
N ALA A 10 -0.96 4.65 -12.56
CA ALA A 10 -1.98 3.84 -11.90
C ALA A 10 -1.46 2.44 -11.57
N GLN A 11 -0.74 1.81 -12.51
CA GLN A 11 -0.14 0.51 -12.25
C GLN A 11 0.94 0.58 -11.16
N MET A 12 1.79 1.62 -11.13
CA MET A 12 2.77 1.81 -10.06
C MET A 12 2.12 1.94 -8.67
N VAL A 13 0.96 2.62 -8.60
CA VAL A 13 0.18 2.75 -7.37
C VAL A 13 -0.40 1.39 -6.93
N LEU A 14 -0.92 0.60 -7.87
CA LEU A 14 -1.36 -0.78 -7.60
C LEU A 14 -0.20 -1.65 -7.12
N ASP A 15 0.91 -1.65 -7.85
CA ASP A 15 2.10 -2.44 -7.55
C ASP A 15 2.64 -2.12 -6.14
N ASN A 16 2.52 -0.86 -5.70
CA ASN A 16 2.87 -0.47 -4.33
C ASN A 16 1.97 -1.12 -3.26
N GLU A 17 0.66 -1.25 -3.49
CA GLU A 17 -0.25 -1.99 -2.58
C GLU A 17 0.07 -3.50 -2.57
N LEU A 18 0.37 -4.08 -3.73
CA LEU A 18 0.79 -5.48 -3.83
C LEU A 18 2.13 -5.71 -3.12
N ALA A 19 3.10 -4.82 -3.27
CA ALA A 19 4.38 -4.87 -2.56
C ALA A 19 4.18 -4.85 -1.04
N GLY A 20 3.26 -4.02 -0.53
CA GLY A 20 2.87 -4.02 0.88
C GLY A 20 2.31 -5.37 1.34
N SER A 21 1.49 -6.01 0.52
CA SER A 21 0.94 -7.36 0.80
C SER A 21 2.05 -8.42 0.87
N ILE A 22 3.01 -8.37 -0.05
CA ILE A 22 4.18 -9.26 -0.05
C ILE A 22 5.04 -9.03 1.19
N GLN A 23 5.31 -7.77 1.55
CA GLN A 23 6.06 -7.43 2.76
C GLN A 23 5.37 -7.96 4.02
N ARG A 24 4.03 -7.86 4.10
CA ARG A 24 3.26 -8.46 5.20
C ARG A 24 3.43 -9.97 5.24
N LEU A 25 3.27 -10.65 4.11
CA LEU A 25 3.44 -12.11 4.04
C LEU A 25 4.83 -12.54 4.53
N ARG A 26 5.87 -11.79 4.16
CA ARG A 26 7.26 -12.05 4.57
C ARG A 26 7.52 -11.88 6.06
N LYS A 27 6.69 -11.13 6.81
CA LYS A 27 6.80 -11.03 8.27
C LYS A 27 6.49 -12.35 8.98
N GLY A 28 5.78 -13.26 8.32
CA GLY A 28 5.38 -14.54 8.91
C GLY A 28 4.26 -14.40 9.94
N LEU A 29 4.06 -15.44 10.75
CA LEU A 29 3.06 -15.51 11.81
C LEU A 29 3.76 -15.79 13.15
N SER A 30 3.32 -15.15 14.22
CA SER A 30 3.77 -15.52 15.57
C SER A 30 3.04 -16.78 16.05
N ALA A 31 3.78 -17.67 16.69
CA ALA A 31 3.26 -18.89 17.32
C ALA A 31 3.32 -18.81 18.86
N ASP A 32 3.35 -17.59 19.43
CA ASP A 32 3.28 -17.41 20.87
C ASP A 32 1.86 -17.64 21.43
N ALA A 33 1.74 -17.74 22.75
CA ALA A 33 0.47 -18.03 23.42
C ALA A 33 -0.64 -17.00 23.14
N GLU A 34 -0.28 -15.72 22.93
CA GLU A 34 -1.23 -14.66 22.63
C GLU A 34 -1.82 -14.84 21.22
N HIS A 35 -1.01 -15.20 20.23
CA HIS A 35 -1.44 -15.40 18.84
C HIS A 35 -2.11 -16.76 18.62
N LEU A 36 -1.70 -17.79 19.36
CA LEU A 36 -2.39 -19.09 19.34
C LEU A 36 -3.81 -18.99 19.92
N ALA A 37 -4.05 -18.06 20.85
CA ALA A 37 -5.38 -17.69 21.36
C ALA A 37 -6.25 -18.86 21.88
N VAL A 38 -5.62 -19.94 22.38
CA VAL A 38 -6.30 -21.20 22.74
C VAL A 38 -7.39 -20.98 23.78
N ASN A 39 -7.13 -20.19 24.82
CA ASN A 39 -8.13 -19.90 25.86
C ASN A 39 -9.29 -19.06 25.33
N ILE A 40 -9.02 -18.10 24.43
CA ILE A 40 -10.07 -17.30 23.78
C ILE A 40 -10.98 -18.21 22.96
N ILE A 41 -10.42 -19.17 22.22
CA ILE A 41 -11.18 -20.15 21.46
C ILE A 41 -12.07 -20.98 22.40
N LEU A 42 -11.51 -21.51 23.50
CA LEU A 42 -12.27 -22.29 24.47
C LEU A 42 -13.46 -21.50 25.06
N ASP A 43 -13.20 -20.27 25.50
CA ASP A 43 -14.21 -19.41 26.11
C ASP A 43 -15.33 -19.04 25.13
N VAL A 44 -14.96 -18.69 23.89
CA VAL A 44 -15.94 -18.38 22.83
C VAL A 44 -16.79 -19.60 22.50
N MET A 45 -16.20 -20.79 22.40
CA MET A 45 -16.93 -22.02 22.08
C MET A 45 -17.89 -22.46 23.17
N ASN A 46 -17.53 -22.22 24.44
CA ASN A 46 -18.39 -22.48 25.59
C ASN A 46 -19.45 -21.40 25.84
N GLY A 47 -19.40 -20.28 25.09
CA GLY A 47 -20.25 -19.12 25.32
C GLY A 47 -20.83 -18.53 24.04
N SER A 48 -20.31 -17.37 23.63
CA SER A 48 -20.91 -16.52 22.59
C SER A 48 -20.96 -17.15 21.20
N ARG A 49 -20.09 -18.13 20.92
CA ARG A 49 -19.85 -18.72 19.58
C ARG A 49 -19.55 -17.68 18.49
N ASN A 50 -19.02 -16.53 18.90
CA ASN A 50 -18.62 -15.43 18.02
C ASN A 50 -17.41 -14.70 18.61
N PHE A 51 -16.42 -14.45 17.77
CA PHE A 51 -15.16 -13.78 18.11
C PHE A 51 -15.23 -12.25 17.98
N LEU A 52 -16.18 -11.69 17.21
CA LEU A 52 -16.23 -10.26 16.91
C LEU A 52 -16.37 -9.36 18.16
N GLY A 53 -17.03 -9.86 19.20
CA GLY A 53 -17.18 -9.13 20.47
C GLY A 53 -16.00 -9.27 21.44
N GLN A 54 -14.96 -10.04 21.09
CA GLN A 54 -13.86 -10.32 22.01
C GLN A 54 -12.87 -9.17 22.09
N LYS A 55 -12.42 -8.87 23.31
CA LYS A 55 -11.34 -7.88 23.54
C LYS A 55 -10.06 -8.26 22.79
N HIS A 56 -9.76 -9.55 22.72
CA HIS A 56 -8.61 -10.09 21.98
C HIS A 56 -8.70 -9.73 20.48
N THR A 57 -9.84 -9.96 19.84
CA THR A 57 -10.07 -9.56 18.43
C THR A 57 -9.86 -8.06 18.22
N MET A 58 -10.43 -7.21 19.08
CA MET A 58 -10.27 -5.76 18.97
C MET A 58 -8.81 -5.31 19.16
N LYS A 59 -8.07 -5.94 20.08
CA LYS A 59 -6.64 -5.66 20.31
C LYS A 59 -5.82 -5.94 19.05
N HIS A 60 -5.98 -7.12 18.45
CA HIS A 60 -5.20 -7.55 17.29
C HIS A 60 -5.60 -6.82 16.00
N LEU A 61 -6.89 -6.53 15.82
CA LEU A 61 -7.36 -5.72 14.70
C LEU A 61 -6.74 -4.32 14.73
N ARG A 62 -6.66 -3.69 15.91
CA ARG A 62 -5.97 -2.40 16.10
C ARG A 62 -4.45 -2.51 16.04
N GLY A 63 -3.91 -3.69 16.37
CA GLY A 63 -2.48 -4.00 16.33
C GLY A 63 -1.91 -4.18 14.92
N GLY A 64 -2.74 -4.12 13.88
CA GLY A 64 -2.31 -4.25 12.49
C GLY A 64 -2.25 -5.68 11.98
N GLU A 65 -2.88 -6.63 12.69
CA GLU A 65 -3.02 -8.01 12.20
C GLU A 65 -3.90 -8.08 10.93
N MET A 66 -4.81 -7.12 10.73
CA MET A 66 -5.63 -7.07 9.53
C MET A 66 -4.98 -6.24 8.43
N ALA A 67 -4.87 -6.84 7.23
CA ALA A 67 -4.41 -6.12 6.05
C ALA A 67 -5.51 -5.20 5.51
N LEU A 68 -5.38 -3.90 5.81
CA LEU A 68 -6.22 -2.85 5.26
C LEU A 68 -5.68 -2.42 3.90
N THR A 69 -6.42 -2.74 2.85
CA THR A 69 -6.16 -2.26 1.49
C THR A 69 -6.80 -0.89 1.30
N LYS A 70 -6.18 -0.06 0.47
CA LYS A 70 -6.68 1.26 0.07
C LYS A 70 -7.40 1.21 -1.28
N LEU A 71 -6.96 0.33 -2.18
CA LEU A 71 -7.46 0.26 -3.56
C LEU A 71 -8.39 -0.93 -3.76
N ALA A 72 -8.14 -2.05 -3.07
CA ALA A 72 -8.99 -3.23 -3.20
C ALA A 72 -10.40 -2.99 -2.64
N GLU A 73 -11.39 -3.21 -3.50
CA GLU A 73 -12.81 -3.11 -3.18
C GLU A 73 -13.30 -4.42 -2.54
N ARG A 74 -13.92 -4.33 -1.36
CA ARG A 74 -14.33 -5.48 -0.52
C ARG A 74 -15.74 -5.35 0.07
N ASN A 75 -16.50 -4.34 -0.36
CA ASN A 75 -17.88 -4.16 0.04
C ASN A 75 -18.78 -5.24 -0.61
N SER A 76 -20.01 -5.34 -0.11
CA SER A 76 -21.05 -6.17 -0.73
C SER A 76 -21.34 -5.74 -2.16
N TRP A 77 -21.81 -6.67 -2.98
CA TRP A 77 -22.23 -6.42 -4.35
C TRP A 77 -23.14 -5.20 -4.49
N ASP A 78 -24.21 -5.11 -3.69
CA ASP A 78 -25.16 -3.99 -3.76
C ASP A 78 -24.50 -2.64 -3.47
N ALA A 79 -23.54 -2.60 -2.54
CA ALA A 79 -22.80 -1.38 -2.24
C ALA A 79 -21.89 -0.98 -3.41
N TRP A 80 -21.22 -1.95 -4.04
CA TRP A 80 -20.40 -1.71 -5.22
C TRP A 80 -21.23 -1.21 -6.40
N ASP A 81 -22.39 -1.84 -6.64
CA ASP A 81 -23.29 -1.55 -7.75
C ASP A 81 -23.97 -0.18 -7.60
N GLU A 82 -24.57 0.06 -6.43
CA GLU A 82 -25.46 1.21 -6.21
C GLU A 82 -24.73 2.44 -5.66
N LYS A 83 -23.65 2.24 -4.88
CA LYS A 83 -23.01 3.34 -4.11
C LYS A 83 -21.63 3.72 -4.59
N LEU A 84 -20.88 2.78 -5.16
CA LEU A 84 -19.50 2.99 -5.59
C LEU A 84 -19.36 3.11 -7.11
N ASN A 85 -20.50 3.25 -7.81
CA ASN A 85 -20.56 3.48 -9.25
C ASN A 85 -19.77 2.44 -10.05
N ARG A 86 -19.75 1.19 -9.57
CA ARG A 86 -19.05 0.06 -10.20
C ARG A 86 -17.57 0.31 -10.46
N LYS A 87 -16.93 1.19 -9.68
CA LYS A 87 -15.51 1.47 -9.81
C LYS A 87 -14.68 0.22 -9.64
N GLN A 88 -13.68 0.09 -10.49
CA GLN A 88 -12.68 -0.95 -10.40
C GLN A 88 -11.46 -0.43 -9.64
N MET A 89 -10.64 -1.38 -9.18
CA MET A 89 -9.37 -1.09 -8.51
C MET A 89 -8.46 -0.14 -9.32
N ALA A 90 -8.47 -0.28 -10.65
CA ALA A 90 -7.71 0.57 -11.56
C ALA A 90 -8.18 2.03 -11.55
N ASP A 91 -9.49 2.28 -11.40
CA ASP A 91 -10.04 3.65 -11.36
C ASP A 91 -9.53 4.39 -10.12
N TYR A 92 -9.55 3.73 -8.96
CA TYR A 92 -8.99 4.28 -7.72
C TYR A 92 -7.48 4.53 -7.84
N ALA A 93 -6.76 3.66 -8.54
CA ALA A 93 -5.33 3.82 -8.72
C ALA A 93 -4.96 4.99 -9.65
N VAL A 94 -5.78 5.27 -10.68
CA VAL A 94 -5.65 6.48 -11.51
C VAL A 94 -5.82 7.71 -10.63
N GLU A 95 -6.91 7.80 -9.87
CA GLU A 95 -7.20 8.94 -9.00
C GLU A 95 -6.11 9.19 -7.96
N GLU A 96 -5.62 8.12 -7.31
CA GLU A 96 -4.54 8.23 -6.35
C GLU A 96 -3.22 8.65 -7.01
N SER A 97 -2.94 8.16 -8.22
CA SER A 97 -1.74 8.57 -8.96
C SER A 97 -1.77 10.07 -9.32
N GLU A 98 -2.93 10.58 -9.74
CA GLU A 98 -3.12 12.00 -10.02
C GLU A 98 -3.02 12.85 -8.75
N ARG A 99 -3.57 12.37 -7.63
CA ARG A 99 -3.46 13.02 -6.33
C ARG A 99 -2.00 13.13 -5.90
N ILE A 100 -1.23 12.04 -5.97
CA ILE A 100 0.19 12.02 -5.61
C ILE A 100 0.97 13.02 -6.47
N LEU A 101 0.78 13.00 -7.79
CA LEU A 101 1.49 13.92 -8.70
C LEU A 101 1.17 15.39 -8.42
N ARG A 102 -0.05 15.69 -7.96
CA ARG A 102 -0.51 17.05 -7.67
C ARG A 102 -0.03 17.56 -6.30
N GLU A 103 0.04 16.69 -5.31
CA GLU A 103 0.19 17.07 -3.89
C GLU A 103 1.58 16.75 -3.32
N HIS A 104 2.33 15.82 -3.93
CA HIS A 104 3.60 15.40 -3.38
C HIS A 104 4.67 16.48 -3.57
N VAL A 105 5.18 16.97 -2.44
CA VAL A 105 6.30 17.91 -2.39
C VAL A 105 7.48 17.22 -1.71
N VAL A 106 8.63 17.20 -2.38
CA VAL A 106 9.89 16.74 -1.81
C VAL A 106 10.67 17.92 -1.25
N PRO A 107 11.43 17.73 -0.14
CA PRO A 107 12.38 18.75 0.30
C PRO A 107 13.33 19.13 -0.85
N PRO A 108 13.55 20.43 -1.10
CA PRO A 108 14.49 20.84 -2.13
C PRO A 108 15.91 20.42 -1.75
N LEU A 109 16.75 20.27 -2.76
CA LEU A 109 18.19 20.10 -2.56
C LEU A 109 18.78 21.38 -1.98
N ASP A 110 19.91 21.25 -1.27
CA ASP A 110 20.65 22.44 -0.88
C ASP A 110 21.38 23.08 -2.08
N LEU A 111 21.71 24.36 -1.96
CA LEU A 111 22.36 25.11 -3.05
C LEU A 111 23.70 24.50 -3.49
N ALA A 112 24.42 23.82 -2.59
CA ALA A 112 25.70 23.20 -2.92
C ALA A 112 25.48 21.90 -3.71
N GLN A 113 24.44 21.14 -3.39
CA GLN A 113 24.01 19.94 -4.11
C GLN A 113 23.53 20.30 -5.53
N GLU A 114 22.70 21.33 -5.68
CA GLU A 114 22.25 21.81 -7.00
C GLU A 114 23.45 22.24 -7.86
N ALA A 115 24.34 23.06 -7.32
CA ALA A 115 25.53 23.53 -8.03
C ALA A 115 26.48 22.38 -8.41
N GLU A 116 26.53 21.31 -7.63
CA GLU A 116 27.33 20.13 -7.96
C GLU A 116 26.69 19.28 -9.05
N LEU A 117 25.36 19.10 -9.03
CA LEU A 117 24.63 18.42 -10.10
C LEU A 117 24.79 19.13 -11.44
N ASP A 118 24.74 20.47 -11.45
CA ASP A 118 24.94 21.27 -12.67
C ASP A 118 26.35 21.07 -13.26
N LYS A 119 27.39 21.03 -12.42
CA LYS A 119 28.76 20.75 -12.88
C LYS A 119 28.88 19.35 -13.46
N ILE A 120 28.29 18.36 -12.80
CA ILE A 120 28.30 16.96 -13.27
C ILE A 120 27.60 16.87 -14.64
N LEU A 121 26.45 17.53 -14.79
CA LEU A 121 25.69 17.54 -16.04
C LEU A 121 26.49 18.19 -17.18
N ALA A 122 27.09 19.36 -16.93
CA ALA A 122 27.91 20.06 -17.92
C ALA A 122 29.16 19.26 -18.34
N ALA A 123 29.80 18.56 -17.40
CA ALA A 123 30.92 17.67 -17.70
C ALA A 123 30.46 16.50 -18.59
N ALA A 124 29.34 15.87 -18.27
CA ALA A 124 28.78 14.76 -19.05
C ALA A 124 28.39 15.19 -20.47
N GLU A 125 27.81 16.39 -20.65
CA GLU A 125 27.47 16.94 -21.97
C GLU A 125 28.70 17.14 -22.85
N LYS A 126 29.79 17.65 -22.26
CA LYS A 126 31.07 17.83 -22.95
C LYS A 126 31.72 16.51 -23.34
N GLU A 127 31.69 15.50 -22.47
CA GLU A 127 32.23 14.17 -22.75
C GLU A 127 31.45 13.43 -23.84
N MET A 128 30.12 13.60 -23.88
CA MET A 128 29.26 12.95 -24.87
C MET A 128 29.26 13.63 -26.26
N GLY A 129 30.10 14.64 -26.48
CA GLY A 129 30.26 15.30 -27.79
C GLY A 129 28.99 16.03 -28.27
N ARG A 130 28.14 16.47 -27.34
CA ARG A 130 26.93 17.28 -27.64
C ARG A 130 27.21 18.78 -27.66
N GLY A 131 28.46 19.19 -27.89
CA GLY A 131 28.90 20.57 -28.09
C GLY A 131 29.86 20.69 -29.26
#